data_AF-A0A7L1KQP0-F1
#
_entry.id   AF-A0A7L1KQP0-F1
#
_cell.length_a   1.000
_cell.length_b   1.000
_cell.length_c   1.000
_cell.angle_alpha   90.00
_cell.angle_beta   90.00
_cell.angle_gamma   90.00
#
_symmetry.space_group_name_H-M   'P 1'
#
loop_
_entity.id
_entity.type
_entity.pdbx_description
1 polymer ?
#
loop_
_entity_poly.entity_id
_entity_poly.type
_entity_poly.pdbx_seq_one_letter_code
_entity_poly.pdbx_strand_id
1 'polypeptide(L)' 'YAFALQLCPHGRRSSPYMNYMGITFHLCSSLNNGLPEWQAGHRQVVLLGLDQDLDVIHRMSLSLS' A
#
# COMPACT_ATOMS: atom_id res chain seq x y z
N TYR A 1 -12.60 0.38 -9.34
CA TYR A 1 -11.56 -0.60 -8.97
C TYR A 1 -11.74 -0.93 -7.52
N ALA A 2 -11.74 -2.22 -7.17
CA ALA A 2 -11.57 -2.61 -5.78
C ALA A 2 -10.06 -2.73 -5.51
N PHE A 3 -9.64 -2.53 -4.27
CA PHE A 3 -8.25 -2.73 -3.89
C PHE A 3 -8.16 -3.23 -2.46
N ALA A 4 -7.02 -3.84 -2.14
CA ALA A 4 -6.70 -4.30 -0.80
C ALA A 4 -5.24 -3.94 -0.46
N LEU A 5 -5.00 -3.76 0.83
CA LEU A 5 -3.67 -3.59 1.40
C LEU A 5 -3.34 -4.84 2.22
N GLN A 6 -2.15 -5.37 2.01
CA GLN A 6 -1.61 -6.44 2.83
C GLN A 6 -0.41 -5.93 3.60
N LEU A 7 -0.47 -6.05 4.92
CA LEU A 7 0.62 -5.75 5.84
C LEU A 7 1.24 -7.06 6.33
N CYS A 8 2.56 -7.19 6.20
CA CYS A 8 3.34 -8.31 6.73
C CYS A 8 4.38 -7.77 7.71
N PRO A 9 4.07 -7.68 9.02
CA PRO A 9 4.96 -7.06 10.01
C PRO A 9 6.36 -7.69 10.09
N HIS A 10 6.48 -8.99 9.83
CA HIS A 10 7.74 -9.76 9.86
C HIS A 10 8.05 -10.36 8.47
N GLY A 11 7.87 -9.57 7.43
CA GLY A 11 8.06 -9.99 6.04
C GLY A 11 7.28 -11.28 5.70
N ARG A 12 7.73 -11.97 4.66
CA ARG A 12 7.26 -13.32 4.33
C ARG A 12 8.36 -14.32 4.67
N ARG A 13 8.01 -15.50 5.16
CA ARG A 13 8.99 -16.53 5.56
C ARG A 13 9.94 -16.97 4.44
N SER A 14 9.56 -16.80 3.18
CA SER A 14 10.39 -17.13 2.02
C SER A 14 11.21 -15.96 1.48
N SER A 15 11.13 -14.77 2.11
CA SER A 15 11.79 -13.55 1.66
C SER A 15 13.14 -13.36 2.35
N PRO A 16 14.16 -12.80 1.69
CA PRO A 16 15.37 -12.35 2.39
C PRO A 16 15.10 -11.21 3.39
N TYR A 17 13.91 -10.60 3.34
CA TYR A 17 13.49 -9.49 4.20
C TYR A 17 12.57 -9.91 5.36
N MET A 18 12.73 -11.12 5.90
CA MET A 18 11.89 -11.65 7.00
C MET A 18 11.84 -10.78 8.27
N ASN A 19 12.82 -9.91 8.48
CA ASN A 19 12.85 -9.02 9.65
C ASN A 19 12.41 -7.58 9.33
N TYR A 20 11.85 -7.36 8.14
CA TYR A 20 11.34 -6.06 7.71
C TYR A 20 9.82 -6.12 7.56
N MET A 21 9.17 -5.00 7.85
CA MET A 21 7.75 -4.83 7.55
C MET A 21 7.55 -4.72 6.03
N GLY A 22 6.76 -5.62 5.45
CA GLY A 22 6.33 -5.55 4.07
C GLY A 22 4.94 -4.94 3.94
N ILE A 23 4.75 -4.05 2.98
CA ILE A 23 3.44 -3.50 2.61
C ILE A 23 3.22 -3.77 1.11
N THR A 24 2.03 -4.23 0.72
CA THR A 24 1.71 -4.50 -0.68
C THR A 24 0.31 -3.99 -1.03
N PHE A 25 0.21 -3.33 -2.18
CA PHE A 25 -1.05 -2.89 -2.77
C PHE A 25 -1.54 -3.93 -3.79
N HIS A 26 -2.80 -4.32 -3.68
CA HIS A 26 -3.44 -5.27 -4.60
C HIS A 26 -4.61 -4.60 -5.31
N LEU A 27 -4.63 -4.69 -6.64
CA LEU A 27 -5.81 -4.36 -7.44
C LEU A 27 -6.75 -5.57 -7.43
N CYS A 28 -8.01 -5.35 -7.07
CA CYS A 28 -9.03 -6.40 -6.99
C CYS A 28 -10.08 -6.21 -8.08
N SER A 29 -10.62 -7.33 -8.57
CA SER A 29 -11.80 -7.30 -9.44
C SER A 29 -12.99 -6.74 -8.66
N SER A 30 -13.73 -5.82 -9.31
CA SER A 30 -14.98 -5.27 -8.79
C SER A 30 -16.13 -5.76 -9.65
N LEU A 31 -17.31 -5.94 -9.07
CA LEU A 31 -18.58 -6.26 -9.76
C LEU A 31 -19.09 -5.09 -10.61
N ASN A 32 -18.22 -4.37 -11.32
CA ASN A 32 -18.65 -3.35 -12.26
C ASN A 32 -19.03 -4.06 -13.57
N ASN A 33 -20.32 -4.13 -13.83
CA ASN A 33 -20.96 -4.77 -14.98
C ASN A 33 -20.75 -4.00 -16.31
N GLY A 34 -19.65 -3.29 -16.48
CA GLY A 34 -19.41 -2.48 -17.67
C GLY A 34 -18.28 -1.50 -17.50
N LEU A 35 -17.15 -1.82 -18.13
CA LEU A 35 -16.13 -0.89 -18.63
C LEU A 35 -15.51 0.11 -17.63
N PRO A 36 -14.86 -0.30 -16.53
CA PRO A 36 -13.66 0.44 -16.13
C PRO A 36 -12.57 0.15 -17.18
N GLU A 37 -11.92 1.18 -17.71
CA GLU A 37 -10.73 1.10 -18.56
C GLU A 37 -9.78 0.03 -17.99
N TRP A 38 -9.69 -1.13 -18.65
CA TRP A 38 -8.85 -2.21 -18.15
C TRP A 38 -7.41 -1.76 -18.29
N GLN A 39 -6.63 -1.99 -17.22
CA GLN A 39 -5.41 -1.30 -16.82
C GLN A 39 -5.75 -0.02 -16.04
N ALA A 40 -5.52 -0.04 -14.73
CA ALA A 40 -5.59 1.13 -13.86
C ALA A 40 -4.43 2.12 -14.16
N GLY A 41 -4.18 2.39 -15.45
CA GLY A 41 -3.11 3.26 -15.94
C GLY A 41 -3.32 4.69 -15.48
N HIS A 42 -2.22 5.43 -15.42
CA HIS A 42 -2.19 6.84 -14.99
C HIS A 42 -2.77 7.11 -13.60
N ARG A 43 -2.75 6.11 -12.71
CA ARG A 43 -3.15 6.24 -11.31
C ARG A 43 -1.95 5.98 -10.42
N GLN A 44 -1.64 6.94 -9.55
CA GLN A 44 -0.58 6.80 -8.56
C GLN A 44 -1.18 6.30 -7.25
N VAL A 45 -0.49 5.36 -6.61
CA VAL A 45 -0.79 4.92 -5.25
C VAL A 45 0.35 5.40 -4.36
N VAL A 46 0.02 6.16 -3.31
CA VAL A 46 0.97 6.56 -2.28
C VAL A 46 0.60 5.87 -0.98
N LEU A 47 1.52 5.11 -0.41
CA LEU A 47 1.38 4.45 0.88
C LEU A 47 2.15 5.27 1.93
N LEU A 48 1.45 5.72 2.97
CA LEU A 48 2.03 6.53 4.04
C LEU A 48 2.02 5.75 5.36
N GLY A 49 3.20 5.51 5.93
CA GLY A 49 3.36 5.12 7.34
C GLY A 49 3.40 6.38 8.19
N LEU A 50 2.30 6.69 8.87
CA LEU A 50 2.15 7.93 9.63
C LEU A 50 2.90 7.84 10.97
N ASP A 51 3.84 8.75 11.16
CA ASP A 51 4.42 9.03 12.48
C ASP A 51 3.40 9.77 13.35
N GLN A 52 3.22 9.31 14.58
CA GLN A 52 2.19 9.77 15.51
C GLN A 52 2.66 10.89 16.44
N ASP A 53 3.74 11.61 16.09
CA ASP A 53 4.10 12.83 16.81
C ASP A 53 2.91 13.80 16.90
N LEU A 54 2.73 14.39 18.09
CA LEU A 54 1.65 15.33 18.39
C LEU A 54 1.80 16.62 17.59
N ASP A 55 3.02 17.04 17.31
CA ASP A 55 3.33 18.18 16.46
C ASP A 55 3.62 17.71 15.04
N VAL A 56 2.85 18.22 14.09
CA VAL A 56 2.98 17.88 12.66
C VAL A 56 4.37 18.23 12.10
N ILE A 57 5.04 19.25 12.64
CA ILE A 57 6.36 19.68 12.17
C ILE A 57 7.44 18.66 12.53
N HIS A 58 7.23 17.87 13.59
CA HIS A 58 8.17 16.85 14.05
C HIS A 58 7.92 15.46 13.46
N ARG A 59 6.81 15.25 12.72
CA ARG A 59 6.49 13.94 12.13
C ARG A 59 7.47 13.52 11.05
N MET A 60 8.14 12.39 11.27
CA MET A 60 9.03 11.75 10.30
C MET A 60 8.34 10.52 9.67
N SER A 61 7.27 10.78 8.92
CA SER A 61 6.46 9.73 8.28
C SER A 61 7.17 9.10 7.07
N LEU A 62 6.92 7.81 6.83
CA LEU A 62 7.44 7.05 5.69
C LEU A 62 6.48 7.18 4.49
N SER A 63 7.00 7.45 3.30
CA SER A 63 6.22 7.47 2.04
C SER A 63 6.78 6.47 1.02
N LEU A 64 5.91 5.65 0.43
CA LEU A 64 6.19 4.80 -0.73
C LEU A 64 5.25 5.17 -1.88
N SER A 65 5.79 5.39 -3.08
CA SER A 65 5.05 5.80 -4.27
C SER A 65 5.48 5.04 -5.52
#